data_AF-A0AAE1LFI4-F1
#
_entry.id   AF-A0AAE1LFI4-F1
#
_cell.length_a   1.000
_cell.length_b   1.000
_cell.length_c   1.000
_cell.angle_alpha   90.00
_cell.angle_beta   90.00
_cell.angle_gamma   90.00
#
_symmetry.space_group_name_H-M   'P 1'
#
loop_
_entity.id
_entity.type
_entity.pdbx_description
1 polymer ?
#
loop_
_entity_poly.entity_id
_entity_poly.type
_entity_poly.pdbx_seq_one_letter_code
_entity_poly.pdbx_strand_id
1 'polypeptide(L)'
;MLLNRNVRIKIPVPASHLKPSIPERIKQQLQEKQIKYQKYHDKTAQRRNVTFKTGDQVYTRSRVQHQWTPGQIVGKHPTPRSFEVLKPNGRLIRRNEAHLLPRKVTTRQTYPEILPSSNTPQIVNQQDIPEILQEVRNEDHHREIVIPNQGPAKTTRSGRVSKPVERLTL
;
A
#
# COMPACT_ATOMS: atom_id res chain seq x y z
N MET A 1 -41.68 12.66 6.59
CA MET A 1 -41.76 11.63 7.65
C MET A 1 -40.74 11.95 8.72
N LEU A 2 -41.09 11.74 9.99
CA LEU A 2 -40.16 11.90 11.12
C LEU A 2 -40.42 10.74 12.09
N LEU A 3 -39.37 10.03 12.52
CA LEU A 3 -39.45 8.95 13.54
C LEU A 3 -40.52 7.89 13.21
N ASN A 4 -40.52 7.39 11.96
CA ASN A 4 -41.45 6.38 11.45
C ASN A 4 -42.96 6.72 11.55
N ARG A 5 -43.32 8.01 11.59
CA ARG A 5 -44.71 8.49 11.44
C ARG A 5 -44.83 9.59 10.40
N ASN A 6 -46.05 9.78 9.88
CA ASN A 6 -46.39 10.97 9.12
C ASN A 6 -46.64 12.15 10.07
N VAL A 7 -46.20 13.33 9.64
CA VAL A 7 -46.43 14.59 10.38
C VAL A 7 -47.79 15.13 9.96
N ARG A 8 -48.49 15.79 10.89
CA ARG A 8 -49.78 16.41 10.60
C ARG A 8 -49.59 17.49 9.53
N ILE A 9 -50.34 17.36 8.44
CA ILE A 9 -50.37 18.32 7.32
C ILE A 9 -51.77 18.93 7.21
N LYS A 10 -51.91 19.99 6.39
CA LYS A 10 -53.19 20.73 6.22
C LYS A 10 -54.30 19.88 5.59
N ILE A 11 -53.92 18.84 4.85
CA ILE A 11 -54.86 17.91 4.21
C ILE A 11 -55.35 16.91 5.27
N PRO A 12 -56.64 16.56 5.30
CA PRO A 12 -57.15 15.53 6.20
C PRO A 12 -56.47 14.19 5.94
N VAL A 13 -55.86 13.64 6.98
CA VAL A 13 -55.20 12.33 6.97
C VAL A 13 -55.77 11.51 8.14
N PRO A 14 -56.06 10.21 7.97
CA PRO A 14 -56.56 9.40 9.07
C PRO A 14 -55.56 9.35 10.22
N ALA A 15 -56.08 9.38 11.46
CA ALA A 15 -55.27 9.39 12.67
C ALA A 15 -54.36 8.15 12.81
N SER A 16 -54.70 7.04 12.15
CA SER A 16 -53.86 5.84 12.06
C SER A 16 -52.49 6.12 11.46
N HIS A 17 -52.40 7.01 10.46
CA HIS A 17 -51.15 7.35 9.77
C HIS A 17 -50.25 8.30 10.58
N LEU A 18 -50.79 8.94 11.62
CA LEU A 18 -50.03 9.78 12.54
C LEU A 18 -49.35 8.97 13.65
N LYS A 19 -49.73 7.70 13.82
CA LYS A 19 -49.07 6.77 14.76
C LYS A 19 -47.78 6.24 14.13
N PRO A 20 -46.71 6.08 14.92
CA PRO A 20 -45.47 5.50 14.41
C PRO A 20 -45.67 4.02 14.07
N SER A 21 -45.22 3.62 12.89
CA SER A 21 -45.19 2.22 12.46
C SER A 21 -43.77 1.68 12.63
N ILE A 22 -43.59 0.67 13.48
CA ILE A 22 -42.29 0.03 13.66
C ILE A 22 -42.21 -1.10 12.64
N PRO A 23 -41.35 -0.99 11.60
CA PRO A 23 -41.20 -2.07 10.65
C PRO A 23 -40.63 -3.32 11.33
N GLU A 24 -41.29 -4.45 11.08
CA GLU A 24 -40.85 -5.75 11.56
C GLU A 24 -39.63 -6.24 10.77
N ARG A 25 -38.85 -7.17 11.35
CA ARG A 25 -37.70 -7.84 10.70
C ARG A 25 -36.53 -6.94 10.24
N ILE A 26 -36.49 -5.65 10.57
CA ILE A 26 -35.34 -4.77 10.24
C ILE A 26 -34.02 -5.30 10.79
N LYS A 27 -34.02 -5.91 11.98
CA LYS A 27 -32.82 -6.53 12.57
C LYS A 27 -32.27 -7.65 11.69
N GLN A 28 -33.14 -8.51 11.18
CA GLN A 28 -32.76 -9.62 10.28
C GLN A 28 -32.21 -9.08 8.96
N GLN A 29 -32.91 -8.12 8.35
CA GLN A 29 -32.44 -7.48 7.12
C GLN A 29 -31.08 -6.77 7.30
N LEU A 30 -30.84 -6.17 8.47
CA LEU A 30 -29.57 -5.54 8.78
C LEU A 30 -28.45 -6.58 8.91
N GLN A 31 -28.72 -7.72 9.57
CA GLN A 31 -27.79 -8.83 9.68
C GLN A 31 -27.45 -9.41 8.30
N GLU A 32 -28.43 -9.65 7.46
CA GLU A 32 -28.23 -10.13 6.08
C GLU A 32 -27.34 -9.17 5.27
N LYS A 33 -27.58 -7.86 5.39
CA LYS A 33 -26.74 -6.84 4.75
C LYS A 33 -25.32 -6.87 5.29
N GLN A 34 -25.14 -6.99 6.61
CA GLN A 34 -23.81 -7.07 7.23
C GLN A 34 -23.04 -8.30 6.75
N ILE A 35 -23.67 -9.48 6.72
CA ILE A 35 -23.07 -10.72 6.20
C ILE A 35 -22.67 -10.55 4.73
N LYS A 36 -23.55 -9.93 3.92
CA LYS A 36 -23.26 -9.64 2.52
C LYS A 36 -22.03 -8.73 2.40
N TYR A 37 -21.98 -7.65 3.15
CA TYR A 37 -20.85 -6.71 3.12
C TYR A 37 -19.56 -7.36 3.58
N GLN A 38 -19.59 -8.15 4.65
CA GLN A 38 -18.44 -8.92 5.12
C GLN A 38 -17.91 -9.84 4.02
N LYS A 39 -18.78 -10.63 3.38
CA LYS A 39 -18.40 -11.55 2.30
C LYS A 39 -17.70 -10.87 1.13
N TYR A 40 -18.15 -9.68 0.72
CA TYR A 40 -17.50 -8.96 -0.39
C TYR A 40 -16.25 -8.22 0.05
N HIS A 41 -16.26 -7.61 1.25
CA HIS A 41 -15.11 -6.94 1.80
C HIS A 41 -13.93 -7.91 1.96
N ASP A 42 -14.17 -9.08 2.55
CA ASP A 42 -13.14 -10.08 2.84
C ASP A 42 -12.50 -10.66 1.57
N LYS A 43 -13.20 -10.65 0.43
CA LYS A 43 -12.63 -11.01 -0.89
C LYS A 43 -11.60 -9.99 -1.37
N THR A 44 -11.80 -8.71 -1.08
CA THR A 44 -10.94 -7.60 -1.54
C THR A 44 -9.93 -7.16 -0.49
N ALA A 45 -10.13 -7.53 0.77
CA ALA A 45 -9.31 -7.07 1.88
C ALA A 45 -7.93 -7.74 1.84
N GLN A 46 -6.90 -6.97 1.49
CA GLN A 46 -5.53 -7.42 1.65
C GLN A 46 -5.19 -7.50 3.15
N ARG A 47 -4.93 -8.71 3.64
CA ARG A 47 -4.43 -8.92 5.00
C ARG A 47 -2.99 -8.43 5.05
N ARG A 48 -2.76 -7.38 5.82
CA ARG A 48 -1.40 -6.97 6.19
C ARG A 48 -0.91 -7.98 7.23
N ASN A 49 0.04 -8.81 6.82
CA ASN A 49 0.67 -9.81 7.69
C ASN A 49 1.97 -9.25 8.30
N VAL A 50 2.06 -7.94 8.50
CA VAL A 50 3.27 -7.32 9.03
C VAL A 50 3.12 -7.24 10.55
N THR A 51 3.69 -8.23 11.23
CA THR A 51 3.78 -8.18 12.68
C THR A 51 4.99 -7.35 13.07
N PHE A 52 4.74 -6.27 13.80
CA PHE A 52 5.80 -5.41 14.32
C PHE A 52 6.21 -5.81 15.75
N LYS A 53 7.51 -5.73 16.02
CA LYS A 53 8.10 -5.92 17.34
C LYS A 53 8.53 -4.56 17.92
N THR A 54 8.66 -4.50 19.25
CA THR A 54 9.29 -3.36 19.92
C THR A 54 10.73 -3.22 19.43
N GLY A 55 11.12 -2.01 19.06
CA GLY A 55 12.44 -1.71 18.50
C GLY A 55 12.47 -1.60 16.97
N ASP A 56 11.46 -2.11 16.27
CA ASP A 56 11.44 -2.08 14.81
C ASP A 56 11.39 -0.65 14.27
N GLN A 57 12.22 -0.40 13.25
CA GLN A 57 12.22 0.84 12.49
C GLN A 57 11.09 0.80 11.47
N VAL A 58 10.25 1.83 11.49
CA VAL A 58 9.06 1.91 10.64
C VAL A 58 8.90 3.30 10.05
N TYR A 59 8.25 3.37 8.89
CA TYR A 59 7.66 4.61 8.42
C TYR A 59 6.25 4.76 8.97
N THR A 60 5.94 5.95 9.43
CA THR A 60 4.64 6.34 9.97
C THR A 60 4.03 7.44 9.13
N ARG A 61 2.77 7.26 8.71
CA ARG A 61 2.06 8.29 7.94
C ARG A 61 1.62 9.45 8.83
N SER A 62 2.01 10.69 8.55
CA SER A 62 1.52 11.89 9.24
C SER A 62 0.01 12.07 9.00
N ARG A 63 -0.72 12.60 10.00
CA ARG A 63 -2.17 12.88 9.85
C ARG A 63 -2.43 14.15 9.04
N VAL A 64 -1.59 15.16 9.23
CA VAL A 64 -1.78 16.51 8.67
C VAL A 64 -1.29 16.55 7.23
N GLN A 65 -0.06 16.08 7.00
CA GLN A 65 0.61 16.21 5.71
C GLN A 65 0.53 14.95 4.84
N HIS A 66 -0.03 13.85 5.37
CA HIS A 66 -0.05 12.52 4.73
C HIS A 66 1.32 11.94 4.30
N GLN A 67 2.42 12.59 4.69
CA GLN A 67 3.79 12.16 4.41
C GLN A 67 4.22 11.01 5.31
N TRP A 68 5.11 10.15 4.80
CA TRP A 68 5.72 9.08 5.56
C TRP A 68 6.96 9.59 6.28
N THR A 69 6.94 9.58 7.61
CA THR A 69 8.06 9.98 8.45
C THR A 69 8.67 8.76 9.13
N PRO A 70 10.00 8.65 9.26
CA PRO A 70 10.61 7.56 10.01
C PRO A 70 10.19 7.60 11.48
N GLY A 71 10.26 6.46 12.16
CA GLY A 71 9.99 6.31 13.59
C GLY A 71 10.32 4.90 14.06
N GLN A 72 10.26 4.69 15.37
CA GLN A 72 10.57 3.42 16.02
C GLN A 72 9.40 2.95 16.87
N ILE A 73 9.10 1.66 16.84
CA ILE A 73 8.01 1.10 17.65
C ILE A 73 8.48 0.92 19.08
N VAL A 74 7.73 1.51 20.02
CA VAL A 74 7.97 1.39 21.47
C VAL A 74 7.20 0.20 22.03
N GLY A 75 5.97 -0.02 21.57
CA GLY A 75 5.16 -1.13 22.05
C GLY A 75 3.79 -1.22 21.40
N LYS A 76 3.04 -2.25 21.81
CA LYS A 76 1.62 -2.42 21.46
C LYS A 76 0.76 -1.57 22.38
N HIS A 77 -0.24 -0.92 21.81
CA HIS A 77 -1.24 -0.16 22.57
C HIS A 77 -2.42 -1.08 22.94
N PRO A 78 -3.19 -0.79 24.00
CA PRO A 78 -4.35 -1.62 24.40
C PRO A 78 -5.43 -1.77 23.32
N THR A 79 -5.60 -0.76 22.45
CA THR A 79 -6.56 -0.86 21.35
C THR A 79 -6.04 -1.77 20.24
N PRO A 80 -6.91 -2.60 19.62
CA PRO A 80 -6.49 -3.57 18.63
C PRO A 80 -5.77 -2.92 17.44
N ARG A 81 -4.77 -3.63 16.90
CA ARG A 81 -3.96 -3.23 15.73
C ARG A 81 -3.25 -1.88 15.87
N SER A 82 -3.13 -1.34 17.09
CA SER A 82 -2.48 -0.05 17.33
C SER A 82 -1.17 -0.22 18.09
N PHE A 83 -0.19 0.58 17.71
CA PHE A 83 1.16 0.61 18.26
C PHE A 83 1.50 2.03 18.69
N GLU A 84 2.44 2.12 19.61
CA GLU A 84 3.06 3.37 20.03
C GLU A 84 4.38 3.53 19.29
N VAL A 85 4.53 4.66 18.61
CA VAL A 85 5.68 4.97 17.77
C VAL A 85 6.35 6.22 18.27
N LEU A 86 7.65 6.12 18.52
CA LEU A 86 8.53 7.24 18.80
C LEU A 86 8.96 7.86 17.46
N LYS A 87 8.62 9.13 17.28
CA LYS A 87 9.09 9.92 16.14
C LYS A 87 10.52 10.41 16.36
N PRO A 88 11.23 10.83 15.29
CA PRO A 88 12.55 11.46 15.41
C PRO A 88 12.54 12.75 16.22
N ASN A 89 11.39 13.42 16.35
CA ASN A 89 11.24 14.60 17.20
C ASN A 89 11.00 14.27 18.69
N GLY A 90 11.20 13.01 19.11
CA GLY A 90 10.98 12.55 20.48
C GLY A 90 9.50 12.38 20.88
N ARG A 91 8.55 12.70 20.01
CA ARG A 91 7.12 12.60 20.34
C ARG A 91 6.62 11.16 20.20
N LEU A 92 6.01 10.66 21.27
CA LEU A 92 5.27 9.40 21.24
C LEU A 92 3.90 9.61 20.61
N ILE A 93 3.56 8.78 19.62
CA ILE A 93 2.26 8.83 18.93
C ILE A 93 1.66 7.45 18.77
N ARG A 94 0.33 7.37 18.87
CA ARG A 94 -0.43 6.15 18.57
C ARG A 94 -0.71 6.02 17.08
N ARG A 95 -0.45 4.84 16.51
CA ARG A 95 -0.70 4.52 15.10
C ARG A 95 -1.25 3.12 14.91
N ASN A 96 -2.24 2.99 14.04
CA ASN A 96 -2.71 1.70 13.57
C ASN A 96 -1.62 1.08 12.68
N GLU A 97 -1.51 -0.25 12.68
CA GLU A 97 -0.74 -1.06 11.73
C GLU A 97 -0.94 -0.58 10.29
N ALA A 98 -2.16 -0.12 9.98
CA ALA A 98 -2.53 0.41 8.68
C ALA A 98 -1.75 1.66 8.24
N HIS A 99 -1.15 2.36 9.20
CA HIS A 99 -0.38 3.60 9.01
C HIS A 99 1.11 3.39 9.22
N LEU A 100 1.55 2.13 9.29
CA LEU A 100 2.94 1.74 9.49
C LEU A 100 3.42 0.96 8.26
N LEU A 101 4.67 1.19 7.89
CA LEU A 101 5.39 0.41 6.88
C LEU A 101 6.75 0.01 7.46
N PRO A 102 7.20 -1.24 7.27
CA PRO A 102 8.52 -1.65 7.73
C PRO A 102 9.61 -0.88 6.99
N ARG A 103 10.61 -0.37 7.73
CA ARG A 103 11.80 0.26 7.17
C ARG A 103 12.93 -0.75 7.21
N LYS A 104 13.31 -1.30 6.06
CA LYS A 104 14.53 -2.13 5.95
C LYS A 104 15.73 -1.21 6.14
N VAL A 105 16.42 -1.32 7.27
CA VAL A 105 17.69 -0.63 7.49
C VAL A 105 18.76 -1.55 6.93
N THR A 106 19.26 -1.26 5.72
CA THR A 106 20.51 -1.85 5.27
C THR A 106 21.61 -1.14 6.04
N THR A 107 22.01 -1.69 7.19
CA THR A 107 23.25 -1.27 7.84
C THR A 107 24.34 -1.47 6.80
N ARG A 108 24.89 -0.38 6.24
CA ARG A 108 26.17 -0.47 5.53
C ARG A 108 27.13 -0.99 6.59
N GLN A 109 27.66 -2.20 6.40
CA GLN A 109 28.74 -2.69 7.23
C GLN A 109 29.90 -1.73 7.01
N THR A 110 30.10 -0.79 7.93
CA THR A 110 31.35 -0.04 8.01
C THR A 110 32.36 -1.05 8.50
N TYR A 111 33.05 -1.69 7.57
CA TYR A 111 34.28 -2.42 7.89
C TYR A 111 35.22 -1.41 8.55
N PRO A 112 35.89 -1.76 9.67
CA PRO A 112 36.93 -0.90 10.21
C PRO A 112 38.00 -0.75 9.12
N GLU A 113 38.19 0.47 8.63
CA GLU A 113 39.25 0.83 7.71
C GLU A 113 40.57 0.71 8.48
N ILE A 114 41.16 -0.48 8.46
CA ILE A 114 42.53 -0.68 8.92
C ILE A 114 43.40 0.04 7.88
N LEU A 115 43.79 1.28 8.18
CA LEU A 115 44.79 2.01 7.39
C LEU A 115 46.12 1.24 7.50
N PRO A 116 46.63 0.62 6.42
CA PRO A 116 47.97 0.08 6.45
C PRO A 116 48.95 1.25 6.36
N SER A 117 49.75 1.39 7.42
CA SER A 117 50.87 2.31 7.53
C SER A 117 51.73 2.29 6.27
N SER A 118 52.04 3.48 5.77
CA SER A 118 52.97 3.76 4.69
C SER A 118 54.29 3.00 4.84
N ASN A 119 54.66 2.24 3.81
CA ASN A 119 56.05 1.93 3.47
C ASN A 119 56.15 1.61 1.96
N THR A 120 56.49 2.63 1.17
CA THR A 120 57.26 2.46 -0.09
C THR A 120 58.71 2.12 0.27
N PRO A 121 59.48 1.31 -0.48
CA PRO A 121 59.66 1.40 -1.95
C PRO A 121 59.71 0.01 -2.65
N GLN A 122 59.60 -0.16 -3.96
CA GLN A 122 60.56 0.14 -5.03
C GLN A 122 59.90 -0.15 -6.39
N ILE A 123 60.26 0.64 -7.39
CA ILE A 123 59.88 0.49 -8.79
C ILE A 123 60.70 -0.64 -9.41
N VAL A 124 60.06 -1.64 -10.02
CA VAL A 124 60.66 -2.43 -11.12
C VAL A 124 59.60 -2.62 -12.20
N ASN A 125 59.87 -1.96 -13.32
CA ASN A 125 59.26 -2.17 -14.63
C ASN A 125 59.79 -3.50 -15.19
N GLN A 126 58.94 -4.36 -15.73
CA GLN A 126 59.22 -5.02 -17.02
C GLN A 126 57.92 -5.64 -17.55
N GLN A 127 57.64 -5.30 -18.81
CA GLN A 127 56.62 -5.87 -19.68
C GLN A 127 56.85 -7.38 -19.85
N ASP A 128 55.78 -8.15 -20.04
CA ASP A 128 55.72 -9.28 -20.99
C ASP A 128 54.27 -9.84 -21.06
N ILE A 129 53.67 -9.76 -22.24
CA ILE A 129 52.50 -10.55 -22.67
C ILE A 129 53.05 -11.66 -23.57
N PRO A 130 52.55 -12.90 -23.47
CA PRO A 130 52.00 -13.48 -24.69
C PRO A 130 50.63 -14.17 -24.48
N GLU A 131 49.69 -13.70 -25.29
CA GLU A 131 48.72 -14.43 -26.12
C GLU A 131 48.74 -15.97 -26.04
N ILE A 132 47.55 -16.59 -25.84
CA ILE A 132 47.02 -17.73 -26.62
C ILE A 132 45.60 -18.11 -26.14
N LEU A 133 44.66 -17.88 -27.07
CA LEU A 133 43.45 -18.66 -27.44
C LEU A 133 42.63 -19.39 -26.36
N GLN A 134 41.39 -18.93 -26.13
CA GLN A 134 40.22 -19.81 -26.19
C GLN A 134 39.01 -19.08 -26.79
N GLU A 135 38.63 -19.57 -27.98
CA GLU A 135 37.45 -19.25 -28.77
C GLU A 135 36.13 -19.75 -28.13
N VAL A 136 35.04 -19.31 -28.75
CA VAL A 136 33.67 -19.86 -28.77
C VAL A 136 32.68 -19.25 -27.78
N ARG A 137 31.93 -18.23 -28.24
CA ARG A 137 30.49 -18.16 -28.00
C ARG A 137 29.75 -17.33 -29.05
N ASN A 138 29.21 -18.05 -30.02
CA ASN A 138 27.97 -17.88 -30.78
C ASN A 138 27.30 -16.49 -30.75
N GLU A 139 27.29 -15.86 -31.93
CA GLU A 139 26.48 -14.71 -32.33
C GLU A 139 24.98 -15.08 -32.38
N ASP A 140 24.21 -14.66 -31.38
CA ASP A 140 22.75 -14.75 -31.40
C ASP A 140 22.13 -13.60 -32.22
N HIS A 141 21.31 -14.00 -33.18
CA HIS A 141 20.67 -13.17 -34.19
C HIS A 141 19.64 -12.18 -33.59
N HIS A 142 19.94 -10.88 -33.62
CA HIS A 142 18.91 -9.85 -33.44
C HIS A 142 18.11 -9.65 -34.74
N ARG A 143 16.96 -10.33 -34.86
CA ARG A 143 15.88 -9.90 -35.74
C ARG A 143 14.89 -9.06 -34.92
N GLU A 144 14.90 -7.75 -35.14
CA GLU A 144 13.81 -6.89 -34.66
C GLU A 144 12.51 -7.22 -35.42
N ILE A 145 11.51 -7.70 -34.68
CA ILE A 145 10.14 -7.82 -35.18
C ILE A 145 9.45 -6.48 -34.92
N VAL A 146 9.28 -5.68 -35.97
CA VAL A 146 8.42 -4.49 -35.96
C VAL A 146 6.96 -4.96 -35.89
N ILE A 147 6.30 -4.80 -34.74
CA ILE A 147 4.85 -5.06 -34.58
C ILE A 147 4.11 -3.72 -34.69
N PRO A 148 3.21 -3.52 -35.65
CA PRO A 148 2.41 -2.31 -35.74
C PRO A 148 1.45 -2.19 -34.55
N ASN A 149 1.44 -1.01 -33.93
CA ASN A 149 0.61 -0.63 -32.79
C ASN A 149 -0.89 -0.74 -33.12
N GLN A 150 -1.55 -1.83 -32.71
CA GLN A 150 -2.97 -1.84 -32.38
C GLN A 150 -3.19 -2.68 -31.11
N GLY A 151 -3.27 -2.01 -29.96
CA GLY A 151 -3.57 -2.66 -28.68
C GLY A 151 -5.01 -3.17 -28.64
N PRO A 152 -5.30 -4.28 -27.93
CA PRO A 152 -6.65 -4.83 -27.82
C PRO A 152 -7.59 -3.86 -27.11
N ALA A 153 -8.83 -3.77 -27.59
CA ALA A 153 -9.88 -2.95 -27.00
C ALA A 153 -10.08 -3.32 -25.51
N LYS A 154 -10.00 -2.33 -24.62
CA LYS A 154 -10.17 -2.54 -23.17
C LYS A 154 -11.64 -2.78 -22.86
N THR A 155 -11.94 -3.86 -22.15
CA THR A 155 -13.30 -4.29 -21.82
C THR A 155 -13.52 -4.31 -20.30
N THR A 156 -14.71 -3.93 -19.85
CA THR A 156 -15.11 -4.00 -18.43
C THR A 156 -15.35 -5.45 -17.99
N ARG A 157 -15.40 -5.70 -16.68
CA ARG A 157 -15.66 -7.06 -16.12
C ARG A 157 -16.96 -7.72 -16.64
N SER A 158 -17.90 -6.94 -17.18
CA SER A 158 -19.18 -7.40 -17.72
C SER A 158 -19.21 -7.43 -19.25
N GLY A 159 -18.06 -7.33 -19.93
CA GLY A 159 -17.99 -7.44 -21.39
C GLY A 159 -18.24 -6.14 -22.17
N ARG A 160 -18.48 -5.00 -21.50
CA ARG A 160 -18.68 -3.71 -22.19
C ARG A 160 -17.34 -3.13 -22.65
N VAL A 161 -17.21 -2.84 -23.95
CA VAL A 161 -16.03 -2.18 -24.54
C VAL A 161 -15.95 -0.72 -24.09
N SER A 162 -14.78 -0.29 -23.61
CA SER A 162 -14.50 1.09 -23.22
C SER A 162 -13.84 1.87 -24.36
N LYS A 163 -14.41 3.03 -24.70
CA LYS A 163 -13.83 3.93 -25.72
C LYS A 163 -12.69 4.74 -25.09
N PRO A 164 -11.58 4.97 -25.83
CA PRO A 164 -10.52 5.86 -25.36
C PRO A 164 -11.02 7.30 -25.24
N VAL A 165 -10.43 8.08 -24.33
CA VAL A 165 -10.75 9.50 -24.14
C VAL A 165 -9.95 10.33 -25.14
N GLU A 166 -10.64 11.11 -25.98
CA GLU A 166 -10.01 12.10 -26.86
C GLU A 166 -9.67 13.35 -26.06
N ARG A 167 -8.40 13.75 -26.05
CA ARG A 167 -7.97 15.02 -25.47
C ARG A 167 -7.81 16.04 -26.60
N LEU A 168 -8.52 17.16 -26.50
CA LEU A 168 -8.31 18.31 -27.37
C LEU A 168 -6.96 18.94 -27.03
N THR A 169 -6.11 19.14 -28.02
CA THR A 169 -4.92 19.97 -27.93
C THR A 169 -5.35 21.43 -28.07
N LEU A 170 -5.04 22.25 -27.06
CA LEU A 170 -5.18 23.71 -27.10
C LEU A 170 -4.01 24.35 -27.86
#